data_AF-A0A962Z0Z1-F1
#
_entry.id   AF-A0A962Z0Z1-F1
#
_cell.length_a   1.000
_cell.length_b   1.000
_cell.length_c   1.000
_cell.angle_alpha   90.00
_cell.angle_beta   90.00
_cell.angle_gamma   90.00
#
_symmetry.space_group_name_H-M   'P 1'
#
loop_
_entity.id
_entity.type
_entity.pdbx_description
1 polymer ?
#
loop_
_entity_poly.entity_id
_entity_poly.type
_entity_poly.pdbx_seq_one_letter_code
_entity_poly.pdbx_strand_id
1 'polypeptide(L)'
;MKETYSAWNPGLDSEIPAVYRSLETIHRPENVTSLMTDIDEIAQQTGLNAQELVVFRPERLALHELVIRVTADIVVLEGSDEIELGRNFRHIAGAILNRYIQPHMVELKQDYKQLREAVYARIDREMRELLFYPQRPELPKRRFFPFLPRRVKRTPSTARETISEREHRAISMLKEKGVAAKDPLSSAIYRNLHHVLAVIVGNRGYLGPDRAFLVTLACNRVCNSYGSRRLGEKIAPLVESAIEKEGYTRITHTDSPLLISLKGASAAGKSSLRPMLKQMMSEYGIQSGGYAIISPDIWRRLLLDYDALGEAYKYAGRLTSHELIIIDRKLDHYIRDRADRLGALPHLLVDRFRFDSFSTEQITKILHATYVKHVNTLAMYFVVTPPHTTVERGWERGLQTGRYKAVEDFLDHSVEAYVGMPKILFKWLAYDFPLFKYEFLDNSVPKGTFPKRTAFGTQSELNILDCSVFINIERYQKINIRARRPDDVYPPASVMSVENNIGFLKQCIKKIPKVNFIDRATGTAYLTTQNGVFTIVERRILAEKLLDAEWARIFAGLAPHLAANRLHSAEAEPASKDYR
;
A
#
# COMPACT_ATOMS: atom_id res chain seq x y z
N MET A 1 28.86 -27.20 15.06
CA MET A 1 29.00 -25.74 15.33
C MET A 1 27.63 -25.12 15.14
N LYS A 2 27.05 -24.46 16.15
CA LYS A 2 25.82 -23.67 15.94
C LYS A 2 26.20 -22.49 15.05
N GLU A 3 25.57 -22.34 13.89
CA GLU A 3 25.76 -21.14 13.06
C GLU A 3 25.41 -19.89 13.86
N THR A 4 26.34 -18.94 13.93
CA THR A 4 26.10 -17.65 14.58
C THR A 4 25.34 -16.76 13.60
N TYR A 5 24.03 -16.60 13.81
CA TYR A 5 23.22 -15.70 13.00
C TYR A 5 23.56 -14.22 13.27
N SER A 6 23.48 -13.40 12.23
CA SER A 6 23.75 -11.97 12.27
C SER A 6 22.80 -11.20 11.34
N ALA A 7 22.89 -9.87 11.32
CA ALA A 7 22.09 -9.04 10.42
C ALA A 7 22.32 -9.38 8.94
N TRP A 8 23.55 -9.73 8.57
CA TRP A 8 23.96 -10.06 7.21
C TRP A 8 23.96 -11.57 6.92
N ASN A 9 23.72 -12.38 7.94
CA ASN A 9 23.47 -13.82 7.82
C ASN A 9 22.32 -14.22 8.76
N PRO A 10 21.07 -13.85 8.46
CA PRO A 10 19.95 -14.08 9.35
C PRO A 10 19.50 -15.54 9.38
N GLY A 11 20.03 -16.41 8.51
CA GLY A 11 19.51 -17.77 8.31
C GLY A 11 18.08 -17.76 7.79
N LEU A 12 17.81 -16.86 6.84
CA LEU A 12 16.50 -16.65 6.20
C LEU A 12 16.69 -16.44 4.71
N ASP A 13 15.80 -17.05 3.94
CA ASP A 13 15.60 -16.77 2.53
C ASP A 13 14.37 -15.88 2.32
N SER A 14 14.33 -15.19 1.17
CA SER A 14 13.21 -14.32 0.78
C SER A 14 11.92 -15.12 0.56
N GLU A 15 12.05 -16.35 0.07
CA GLU A 15 10.95 -17.31 -0.07
C GLU A 15 10.77 -18.17 1.18
N ILE A 16 9.52 -18.57 1.45
CA ILE A 16 9.25 -19.51 2.55
C ILE A 16 9.68 -20.92 2.09
N PRO A 17 10.55 -21.60 2.84
CA PRO A 17 10.93 -22.98 2.55
C PRO A 17 9.71 -23.89 2.40
N ALA A 18 9.79 -24.86 1.49
CA ALA A 18 8.66 -25.74 1.17
C ALA A 18 8.05 -26.42 2.40
N VAL A 19 8.90 -26.80 3.38
CA VAL A 19 8.50 -27.43 4.65
C VAL A 19 7.65 -26.52 5.55
N TYR A 20 7.77 -25.19 5.42
CA TYR A 20 7.03 -24.22 6.23
C TYR A 20 5.83 -23.60 5.50
N ARG A 21 5.61 -23.91 4.21
CA ARG A 21 4.50 -23.32 3.43
C ARG A 21 3.12 -23.59 4.04
N SER A 22 2.91 -24.77 4.61
CA SER A 22 1.65 -25.12 5.29
C SER A 22 1.39 -24.30 6.57
N LEU A 23 2.41 -23.65 7.12
CA LEU A 23 2.29 -22.78 8.30
C LEU A 23 1.78 -21.37 7.94
N GLU A 24 1.73 -21.00 6.66
CA GLU A 24 1.13 -19.73 6.24
C GLU A 24 -0.33 -19.66 6.71
N THR A 25 -0.74 -18.52 7.23
CA THR A 25 -2.08 -18.39 7.81
C THR A 25 -3.20 -18.63 6.80
N ILE A 26 -2.93 -18.41 5.51
CA ILE A 26 -3.85 -18.69 4.39
C ILE A 26 -3.93 -20.17 3.98
N HIS A 27 -3.10 -21.04 4.55
CA HIS A 27 -3.08 -22.49 4.29
C HIS A 27 -3.39 -23.34 5.53
N ARG A 28 -3.45 -22.71 6.71
CA ARG A 28 -3.76 -23.39 7.98
C ARG A 28 -5.23 -23.86 8.04
N PRO A 29 -5.51 -25.14 8.34
CA PRO A 29 -6.85 -25.73 8.26
C PRO A 29 -7.87 -25.14 9.24
N GLU A 30 -7.42 -24.50 10.33
CA GLU A 30 -8.24 -23.74 11.26
C GLU A 30 -8.71 -22.38 10.71
N ASN A 31 -8.03 -21.86 9.68
CA ASN A 31 -8.35 -20.56 9.06
C ASN A 31 -9.11 -20.71 7.75
N VAL A 32 -8.86 -21.79 7.00
CA VAL A 32 -9.36 -21.98 5.64
C VAL A 32 -9.95 -23.37 5.42
N THR A 33 -10.76 -23.52 4.38
CA THR A 33 -11.29 -24.82 3.94
C THR A 33 -10.67 -25.31 2.62
N SER A 34 -9.94 -24.45 1.91
CA SER A 34 -9.20 -24.79 0.69
C SER A 34 -7.93 -25.56 1.03
N LEU A 35 -7.63 -26.61 0.27
CA LEU A 35 -6.38 -27.35 0.37
C LEU A 35 -5.28 -26.67 -0.46
N MET A 36 -4.06 -26.63 0.07
CA MET A 36 -2.92 -25.99 -0.60
C MET A 36 -2.60 -26.65 -1.96
N THR A 37 -2.70 -27.97 -2.03
CA THR A 37 -2.48 -28.74 -3.28
C THR A 37 -3.45 -28.31 -4.38
N ASP A 38 -4.73 -28.14 -4.03
CA ASP A 38 -5.77 -27.76 -4.98
C ASP A 38 -5.58 -26.32 -5.46
N ILE A 39 -5.12 -25.41 -4.58
CA ILE A 39 -4.86 -24.02 -4.93
C ILE A 39 -3.80 -23.92 -6.02
N ASP A 40 -2.67 -24.62 -5.87
CA ASP A 40 -1.57 -24.56 -6.84
C ASP A 40 -2.01 -25.11 -8.21
N GLU A 41 -2.71 -26.24 -8.22
CA GLU A 41 -3.25 -26.85 -9.44
C GLU A 41 -4.25 -25.90 -10.12
N ILE A 42 -5.24 -25.39 -9.36
CA ILE A 42 -6.26 -24.49 -9.89
C ILE A 42 -5.65 -23.19 -10.39
N ALA A 43 -4.64 -22.63 -9.71
CA ALA A 43 -3.97 -21.41 -10.14
C ALA A 43 -3.27 -21.60 -11.48
N GLN A 44 -2.46 -22.67 -11.62
CA GLN A 44 -1.78 -22.99 -12.88
C GLN A 44 -2.79 -23.21 -14.01
N GLN A 45 -3.90 -23.86 -13.70
CA GLN A 45 -4.96 -24.16 -14.62
C GLN A 45 -5.71 -22.90 -15.07
N THR A 46 -6.19 -22.08 -14.14
CA THR A 46 -7.12 -20.98 -14.42
C THR A 46 -6.44 -19.65 -14.71
N GLY A 47 -5.18 -19.48 -14.30
CA GLY A 47 -4.49 -18.19 -14.30
C GLY A 47 -4.91 -17.26 -13.15
N LEU A 48 -5.82 -17.70 -12.27
CA LEU A 48 -6.16 -16.96 -11.05
C LEU A 48 -4.97 -16.98 -10.08
N ASN A 49 -4.78 -15.89 -9.35
CA ASN A 49 -3.73 -15.83 -8.33
C ASN A 49 -4.08 -16.79 -7.18
N ALA A 50 -3.11 -17.57 -6.69
CA ALA A 50 -3.29 -18.52 -5.58
C ALA A 50 -4.00 -17.92 -4.35
N GLN A 51 -3.70 -16.67 -4.00
CA GLN A 51 -4.32 -15.96 -2.88
C GLN A 51 -5.83 -15.71 -3.09
N GLU A 52 -6.27 -15.64 -4.35
CA GLU A 52 -7.68 -15.46 -4.72
C GLU A 52 -8.50 -16.74 -4.59
N LEU A 53 -7.83 -17.89 -4.53
CA LEU A 53 -8.43 -19.22 -4.45
C LEU A 53 -8.59 -19.75 -3.02
N VAL A 54 -7.88 -19.12 -2.07
CA VAL A 54 -8.02 -19.40 -0.64
C VAL A 54 -9.46 -19.21 -0.21
N VAL A 55 -10.04 -20.14 0.55
CA VAL A 55 -11.41 -20.02 1.06
C VAL A 55 -11.38 -19.92 2.58
N PHE A 56 -11.61 -18.71 3.12
CA PHE A 56 -11.59 -18.51 4.56
C PHE A 56 -12.83 -19.07 5.24
N ARG A 57 -12.63 -19.60 6.44
CA ARG A 57 -13.70 -19.97 7.36
C ARG A 57 -14.41 -18.73 7.89
N PRO A 58 -15.73 -18.80 8.19
CA PRO A 58 -16.49 -17.66 8.71
C PRO A 58 -15.91 -17.11 10.02
N GLU A 59 -15.34 -17.97 10.87
CA GLU A 59 -14.67 -17.55 12.12
C GLU A 59 -13.47 -16.64 11.82
N ARG A 60 -12.68 -17.00 10.81
CA ARG A 60 -11.51 -16.22 10.41
C ARG A 60 -11.92 -14.92 9.74
N LEU A 61 -12.98 -14.94 8.92
CA LEU A 61 -13.58 -13.72 8.36
C LEU A 61 -14.12 -12.80 9.46
N ALA A 62 -14.75 -13.32 10.50
CA ALA A 62 -15.19 -12.53 11.65
C ALA A 62 -14.01 -11.86 12.37
N LEU A 63 -12.88 -12.57 12.52
CA LEU A 63 -11.62 -11.98 13.03
C LEU A 63 -11.11 -10.86 12.12
N HIS A 64 -11.17 -11.02 10.80
CA HIS A 64 -10.76 -9.95 9.86
C HIS A 64 -11.60 -8.69 10.07
N GLU A 65 -12.93 -8.85 10.16
CA GLU A 65 -13.85 -7.73 10.39
C GLU A 65 -13.67 -7.10 11.76
N LEU A 66 -13.34 -7.88 12.79
CA LEU A 66 -12.97 -7.34 14.10
C LEU A 66 -11.70 -6.50 14.03
N VAL A 67 -10.64 -6.98 13.37
CA VAL A 67 -9.39 -6.23 13.18
C VAL A 67 -9.64 -4.89 12.49
N ILE A 68 -10.51 -4.89 11.48
CA ILE A 68 -10.92 -3.69 10.75
C ILE A 68 -11.61 -2.70 11.70
N ARG A 69 -12.60 -3.15 12.47
CA ARG A 69 -13.37 -2.30 13.39
C ARG A 69 -12.53 -1.76 14.54
N VAL A 70 -11.68 -2.57 15.16
CA VAL A 70 -10.78 -2.09 16.21
C VAL A 70 -9.82 -1.03 15.65
N THR A 71 -9.37 -1.17 14.40
CA THR A 71 -8.49 -0.19 13.76
C THR A 71 -9.21 1.12 13.39
N ALA A 72 -10.45 1.04 12.91
CA ALA A 72 -11.17 2.16 12.32
C ALA A 72 -12.18 2.86 13.24
N ASP A 73 -12.66 2.16 14.28
CA ASP A 73 -13.74 2.63 15.15
C ASP A 73 -13.26 2.95 16.58
N ILE A 74 -12.16 2.33 17.05
CA ILE A 74 -11.65 2.46 18.42
C ILE A 74 -10.28 3.16 18.44
N VAL A 75 -10.12 4.12 19.37
CA VAL A 75 -8.82 4.74 19.63
C VAL A 75 -7.96 3.74 20.41
N VAL A 76 -6.95 3.19 19.73
CA VAL A 76 -5.95 2.34 20.38
C VAL A 76 -4.82 3.24 20.87
N LEU A 77 -4.71 3.36 22.20
CA LEU A 77 -3.68 4.20 22.81
C LEU A 77 -2.29 3.71 22.46
N GLU A 78 -1.53 4.61 21.84
CA GLU A 78 -0.12 4.45 21.58
C GLU A 78 0.62 4.75 22.88
N GLY A 79 1.19 3.74 23.51
CA GLY A 79 2.04 3.90 24.67
C GLY A 79 3.41 4.50 24.33
N SER A 80 4.49 3.98 24.92
CA SER A 80 5.85 4.47 24.64
C SER A 80 6.40 4.05 23.27
N ASP A 81 5.90 2.93 22.71
CA ASP A 81 6.38 2.39 21.44
C ASP A 81 5.33 1.57 20.65
N GLU A 82 5.74 1.04 19.48
CA GLU A 82 4.92 0.19 18.61
C GLU A 82 4.57 -1.17 19.26
N ILE A 83 5.42 -1.67 20.17
CA ILE A 83 5.18 -2.95 20.85
C ILE A 83 3.99 -2.81 21.78
N GLU A 84 3.92 -1.70 22.52
CA GLU A 84 2.80 -1.38 23.39
C GLU A 84 1.51 -1.14 22.59
N LEU A 85 1.56 -0.40 21.49
CA LEU A 85 0.43 -0.26 20.56
C LEU A 85 -0.12 -1.63 20.14
N GLY A 86 0.76 -2.55 19.75
CA GLY A 86 0.36 -3.91 19.37
C GLY A 86 -0.18 -4.74 20.53
N ARG A 87 0.31 -4.55 21.77
CA ARG A 87 -0.23 -5.20 22.97
C ARG A 87 -1.64 -4.70 23.28
N ASN A 88 -1.83 -3.38 23.28
CA ASN A 88 -3.13 -2.74 23.52
C ASN A 88 -4.16 -3.18 22.46
N PHE A 89 -3.76 -3.19 21.18
CA PHE A 89 -4.60 -3.68 20.09
C PHE A 89 -5.06 -5.13 20.32
N ARG A 90 -4.13 -6.04 20.66
CA ARG A 90 -4.46 -7.45 20.92
C ARG A 90 -5.31 -7.63 22.15
N HIS A 91 -5.11 -6.82 23.19
CA HIS A 91 -5.94 -6.85 24.39
C HIS A 91 -7.40 -6.49 24.07
N ILE A 92 -7.63 -5.36 23.39
CA ILE A 92 -8.96 -4.91 22.96
C ILE A 92 -9.60 -5.95 22.04
N ALA A 93 -8.90 -6.37 20.99
CA ALA A 93 -9.42 -7.35 20.04
C ALA A 93 -9.73 -8.69 20.73
N GLY A 94 -8.86 -9.18 21.61
CA GLY A 94 -9.08 -10.42 22.36
C GLY A 94 -10.29 -10.35 23.28
N ALA A 95 -10.48 -9.22 23.99
CA ALA A 95 -11.64 -9.02 24.86
C ALA A 95 -12.95 -9.03 24.06
N ILE A 96 -13.01 -8.29 22.95
CA ILE A 96 -14.18 -8.23 22.08
C ILE A 96 -14.46 -9.60 21.44
N LEU A 97 -13.43 -10.26 20.91
CA LEU A 97 -13.57 -11.57 20.29
C LEU A 97 -14.15 -12.58 21.28
N ASN A 98 -13.54 -12.72 22.47
CA ASN A 98 -13.89 -13.77 23.41
C ASN A 98 -15.21 -13.53 24.14
N ARG A 99 -15.50 -12.28 24.52
CA ARG A 99 -16.66 -11.97 25.39
C ARG A 99 -17.91 -11.55 24.61
N TYR A 100 -17.75 -11.04 23.39
CA TYR A 100 -18.86 -10.45 22.63
C TYR A 100 -19.14 -11.19 21.32
N ILE A 101 -18.11 -11.62 20.58
CA ILE A 101 -18.32 -12.28 19.27
C ILE A 101 -18.45 -13.80 19.41
N GLN A 102 -17.55 -14.44 20.17
CA GLN A 102 -17.49 -15.89 20.31
C GLN A 102 -18.81 -16.52 20.81
N PRO A 103 -19.58 -15.92 21.74
CA PRO A 103 -20.88 -16.45 22.15
C PRO A 103 -21.89 -16.56 20.99
N HIS A 104 -21.78 -15.71 19.97
CA HIS A 104 -22.66 -15.68 18.80
C HIS A 104 -22.09 -16.43 17.59
N MET A 105 -20.97 -17.13 17.74
CA MET A 105 -20.25 -17.73 16.60
C MET A 105 -21.07 -18.79 15.85
N VAL A 106 -21.93 -19.54 16.56
CA VAL A 106 -22.81 -20.54 15.94
C VAL A 106 -23.79 -19.88 14.98
N GLU A 107 -24.42 -18.77 15.39
CA GLU A 107 -25.36 -18.00 14.58
C GLU A 107 -24.64 -17.40 13.36
N LEU A 108 -23.46 -16.81 13.55
CA LEU A 108 -22.64 -16.25 12.47
C LEU A 108 -22.28 -17.29 11.40
N LYS A 109 -21.94 -18.53 11.82
CA LYS A 109 -21.67 -19.66 10.91
C LYS A 109 -22.90 -20.03 10.10
N GLN A 110 -24.06 -20.09 10.73
CA GLN A 110 -25.32 -20.43 10.06
C GLN A 110 -25.71 -19.36 9.05
N ASP A 111 -25.62 -18.08 9.41
CA ASP A 111 -25.88 -16.94 8.53
C ASP A 111 -24.93 -16.97 7.31
N TYR A 112 -23.64 -17.23 7.53
CA TYR A 112 -22.67 -17.36 6.43
C TYR A 112 -22.98 -18.53 5.51
N LYS A 113 -23.37 -19.69 6.07
CA LYS A 113 -23.76 -20.87 5.29
C LYS A 113 -24.96 -20.56 4.39
N GLN A 114 -26.01 -19.94 4.94
CA GLN A 114 -27.20 -19.56 4.17
C GLN A 114 -26.86 -18.56 3.06
N LEU A 115 -26.03 -17.55 3.36
CA LEU A 115 -25.55 -16.61 2.36
C LEU A 115 -24.81 -17.33 1.22
N ARG A 116 -23.91 -18.26 1.55
CA ARG A 116 -23.15 -19.01 0.56
C ARG A 116 -24.06 -19.85 -0.35
N GLU A 117 -25.05 -20.53 0.22
CA GLU A 117 -26.05 -21.30 -0.54
C GLU A 117 -26.85 -20.41 -1.49
N ALA A 118 -27.31 -19.24 -1.01
CA ALA A 118 -28.04 -18.26 -1.82
C ALA A 118 -27.17 -17.68 -2.95
N VAL A 119 -25.91 -17.34 -2.66
CA VAL A 119 -24.94 -16.84 -3.65
C VAL A 119 -24.67 -17.91 -4.71
N TYR A 120 -24.42 -19.15 -4.30
CA TYR A 120 -24.18 -20.26 -5.21
C TYR A 120 -25.35 -20.45 -6.17
N ALA A 121 -26.57 -20.56 -5.64
CA ALA A 121 -27.78 -20.73 -6.44
C ALA A 121 -27.99 -19.58 -7.44
N ARG A 122 -27.68 -18.35 -7.02
CA ARG A 122 -27.80 -17.17 -7.87
C ARG A 122 -26.75 -17.14 -8.99
N ILE A 123 -25.50 -17.44 -8.69
CA ILE A 123 -24.44 -17.54 -9.71
C ILE A 123 -24.74 -18.67 -10.69
N ASP A 124 -25.18 -19.82 -10.19
CA ASP A 124 -25.51 -21.00 -11.01
C ASP A 124 -26.65 -20.70 -12.00
N ARG A 125 -27.66 -19.94 -11.57
CA ARG A 125 -28.74 -19.45 -12.43
C ARG A 125 -28.23 -18.50 -13.52
N GLU A 126 -27.45 -17.47 -13.15
CA GLU A 126 -26.90 -16.50 -14.12
C GLU A 126 -25.98 -17.18 -15.15
N MET A 127 -25.15 -18.13 -14.71
CA MET A 127 -24.29 -18.92 -15.60
C MET A 127 -25.11 -19.75 -16.60
N ARG A 128 -26.20 -20.40 -16.14
CA ARG A 128 -27.11 -21.12 -17.04
C ARG A 128 -27.70 -20.23 -18.11
N GLU A 129 -28.21 -19.06 -17.71
CA GLU A 129 -28.89 -18.14 -18.63
C GLU A 129 -27.92 -17.51 -19.64
N LEU A 130 -26.71 -17.12 -19.21
CA LEU A 130 -25.77 -16.37 -20.05
C LEU A 130 -24.95 -17.24 -21.00
N LEU A 131 -24.53 -18.44 -20.56
CA LEU A 131 -23.56 -19.26 -21.28
C LEU A 131 -24.13 -20.58 -21.78
N PHE A 132 -25.01 -21.21 -21.00
CA PHE A 132 -25.44 -22.61 -21.21
C PHE A 132 -26.89 -22.78 -21.66
N TYR A 133 -27.63 -21.69 -21.92
CA TYR A 133 -28.99 -21.78 -22.45
C TYR A 133 -28.94 -22.21 -23.93
N PRO A 134 -29.58 -23.33 -24.33
CA PRO A 134 -29.61 -23.73 -25.73
C PRO A 134 -30.46 -22.73 -26.52
N GLN A 135 -29.90 -22.15 -27.58
CA GLN A 135 -30.70 -21.40 -28.54
C GLN A 135 -31.77 -22.34 -29.09
N ARG A 136 -33.05 -22.03 -28.83
CA ARG A 136 -34.15 -22.70 -29.55
C ARG A 136 -33.89 -22.48 -31.04
N PRO A 137 -33.78 -23.53 -31.87
CA PRO A 137 -33.82 -23.31 -33.30
C PRO A 137 -35.14 -22.60 -33.60
N GLU A 138 -35.08 -21.42 -34.23
CA GLU A 138 -36.29 -20.83 -34.79
C GLU A 138 -36.87 -21.87 -35.74
N LEU A 139 -38.04 -22.40 -35.40
CA LEU A 139 -38.77 -23.28 -36.30
C LEU A 139 -38.94 -22.51 -37.62
N PRO A 140 -38.47 -23.04 -38.76
CA PRO A 140 -38.64 -22.36 -40.02
C PRO A 140 -40.14 -22.12 -40.20
N LYS A 141 -40.54 -20.85 -40.27
CA LYS A 141 -41.94 -20.49 -40.53
C LYS A 141 -42.35 -21.18 -41.82
N ARG A 142 -43.17 -22.24 -41.73
CA ARG A 142 -43.70 -22.96 -42.90
C ARG A 142 -44.48 -21.97 -43.75
N ARG A 143 -43.89 -21.53 -44.85
CA ARG A 143 -44.59 -20.77 -45.90
C ARG A 143 -45.46 -21.75 -46.68
N PHE A 144 -46.73 -21.83 -46.31
CA PHE A 144 -47.75 -22.42 -47.16
C PHE A 144 -48.17 -21.38 -48.19
N PHE A 145 -47.62 -21.43 -49.41
CA PHE A 145 -48.29 -21.00 -50.65
C PHE A 145 -47.42 -21.45 -51.84
N PRO A 146 -47.97 -22.20 -52.83
CA PRO A 146 -47.23 -22.55 -54.03
C PRO A 146 -47.42 -21.46 -55.10
N PHE A 147 -46.43 -21.37 -56.00
CA PHE A 147 -46.40 -20.60 -57.25
C PHE A 147 -46.09 -19.09 -57.18
N LEU A 148 -44.79 -18.76 -57.25
CA LEU A 148 -44.18 -17.80 -58.20
C LEU A 148 -42.64 -17.88 -58.07
N PRO A 149 -41.83 -17.82 -59.15
CA PRO A 149 -40.38 -17.91 -59.05
C PRO A 149 -39.80 -16.55 -58.65
N ARG A 150 -39.88 -16.22 -57.36
CA ARG A 150 -39.28 -15.00 -56.82
C ARG A 150 -37.83 -15.31 -56.42
N ARG A 151 -36.89 -14.68 -57.12
CA ARG A 151 -35.44 -14.71 -56.86
C ARG A 151 -35.20 -14.43 -55.37
N VAL A 152 -34.94 -15.48 -54.59
CA VAL A 152 -34.64 -15.37 -53.16
C VAL A 152 -33.26 -14.73 -53.04
N LYS A 153 -33.23 -13.42 -52.74
CA LYS A 153 -32.03 -12.85 -52.11
C LYS A 153 -31.78 -13.68 -50.86
N ARG A 154 -30.66 -14.41 -50.83
CA ARG A 154 -30.16 -15.05 -49.61
C ARG A 154 -30.08 -13.97 -48.54
N THR A 155 -31.07 -13.93 -47.65
CA THR A 155 -30.94 -13.22 -46.38
C THR A 155 -29.70 -13.81 -45.72
N PRO A 156 -28.77 -13.01 -45.17
CA PRO A 156 -27.64 -13.56 -44.44
C PRO A 156 -28.21 -14.50 -43.39
N SER A 157 -27.86 -15.78 -43.48
CA SER A 157 -28.03 -16.71 -42.36
C SER A 157 -27.46 -16.00 -41.16
N THR A 158 -28.26 -15.74 -40.12
CA THR A 158 -27.77 -15.32 -38.82
C THR A 158 -26.64 -16.29 -38.46
N ALA A 159 -25.39 -15.83 -38.59
CA ALA A 159 -24.24 -16.66 -38.32
C ALA A 159 -24.42 -17.16 -36.88
N ARG A 160 -24.35 -18.49 -36.69
CA ARG A 160 -24.41 -19.06 -35.35
C ARG A 160 -23.23 -18.47 -34.58
N GLU A 161 -23.52 -17.69 -33.56
CA GLU A 161 -22.53 -17.12 -32.65
C GLU A 161 -21.56 -18.24 -32.21
N THR A 162 -20.27 -18.02 -32.45
CA THR A 162 -19.24 -18.95 -32.02
C THR A 162 -19.20 -19.04 -30.49
N ILE A 163 -18.65 -20.11 -29.94
CA ILE A 163 -18.52 -20.27 -28.49
C ILE A 163 -17.71 -19.10 -27.89
N SER A 164 -16.62 -18.71 -28.55
CA SER A 164 -15.78 -17.60 -28.12
C SER A 164 -16.54 -16.26 -28.13
N GLU A 165 -17.30 -15.95 -29.19
CA GLU A 165 -18.11 -14.72 -29.24
C GLU A 165 -19.15 -14.68 -28.10
N ARG A 166 -19.78 -15.82 -27.80
CA ARG A 166 -20.73 -15.95 -26.70
C ARG A 166 -20.08 -15.70 -25.34
N GLU A 167 -18.91 -16.30 -25.10
CA GLU A 167 -18.17 -16.13 -23.85
C GLU A 167 -17.76 -14.67 -23.65
N HIS A 168 -17.21 -14.01 -24.67
CA HIS A 168 -16.84 -12.60 -24.61
C HIS A 168 -18.05 -11.68 -24.39
N ARG A 169 -19.17 -11.94 -25.07
CA ARG A 169 -20.43 -11.20 -24.86
C ARG A 169 -20.94 -11.38 -23.43
N ALA A 170 -20.97 -12.61 -22.92
CA ALA A 170 -21.43 -12.90 -21.56
C ALA A 170 -20.57 -12.19 -20.51
N ILE A 171 -19.24 -12.23 -20.66
CA ILE A 171 -18.30 -11.51 -19.78
C ILE A 171 -18.58 -10.00 -19.82
N SER A 172 -18.75 -9.43 -21.02
CA SER A 172 -19.04 -8.00 -21.17
C SER A 172 -20.37 -7.60 -20.51
N MET A 173 -21.42 -8.40 -20.69
CA MET A 173 -22.71 -8.18 -20.05
C MET A 173 -22.62 -8.24 -18.51
N LEU A 174 -21.80 -9.13 -17.95
CA LEU A 174 -21.58 -9.21 -16.50
C LEU A 174 -20.92 -7.95 -15.96
N LYS A 175 -19.97 -7.37 -16.70
CA LYS A 175 -19.35 -6.08 -16.35
C LYS A 175 -20.41 -4.98 -16.28
N GLU A 176 -21.27 -4.87 -17.29
CA GLU A 176 -22.35 -3.88 -17.36
C GLU A 176 -23.36 -4.06 -16.23
N LYS A 177 -23.84 -5.29 -16.02
CA LYS A 177 -24.74 -5.63 -14.91
C LYS A 177 -24.12 -5.27 -13.55
N GLY A 178 -22.82 -5.50 -13.37
CA GLY A 178 -22.12 -5.17 -12.13
C GLY A 178 -22.04 -3.67 -11.83
N VAL A 179 -21.92 -2.83 -12.87
CA VAL A 179 -21.93 -1.36 -12.76
C VAL A 179 -23.36 -0.84 -12.52
N ALA A 180 -24.36 -1.42 -13.19
CA ALA A 180 -25.75 -1.00 -13.06
C ALA A 180 -26.45 -1.53 -11.79
N ALA A 181 -25.87 -2.53 -11.11
CA ALA A 181 -26.46 -3.14 -9.92
C ALA A 181 -26.58 -2.14 -8.77
N LYS A 182 -27.81 -1.98 -8.25
CA LYS A 182 -28.12 -1.09 -7.12
C LYS A 182 -27.84 -1.74 -5.77
N ASP A 183 -28.10 -3.04 -5.63
CA ASP A 183 -27.83 -3.75 -4.38
C ASP A 183 -26.37 -4.25 -4.32
N PRO A 184 -25.70 -4.12 -3.16
CA PRO A 184 -24.30 -4.51 -3.01
C PRO A 184 -24.00 -5.99 -3.32
N LEU A 185 -24.95 -6.89 -3.03
CA LEU A 185 -24.78 -8.33 -3.28
C LEU A 185 -24.76 -8.63 -4.78
N SER A 186 -25.69 -8.10 -5.56
CA SER A 186 -25.70 -8.24 -7.02
C SER A 186 -24.42 -7.69 -7.64
N SER A 187 -23.98 -6.50 -7.22
CA SER A 187 -22.74 -5.92 -7.72
C SER A 187 -21.54 -6.82 -7.38
N ALA A 188 -21.48 -7.37 -6.16
CA ALA A 188 -20.43 -8.32 -5.79
C ALA A 188 -20.48 -9.60 -6.65
N ILE A 189 -21.66 -10.17 -6.89
CA ILE A 189 -21.83 -11.36 -7.72
C ILE A 189 -21.34 -11.10 -9.15
N TYR A 190 -21.85 -10.06 -9.81
CA TYR A 190 -21.52 -9.79 -11.21
C TYR A 190 -20.05 -9.43 -11.41
N ARG A 191 -19.46 -8.60 -10.53
CA ARG A 191 -18.03 -8.25 -10.62
C ARG A 191 -17.12 -9.46 -10.43
N ASN A 192 -17.42 -10.32 -9.47
CA ASN A 192 -16.59 -11.50 -9.20
C ASN A 192 -16.78 -12.57 -10.29
N LEU A 193 -17.99 -12.71 -10.82
CA LEU A 193 -18.23 -13.60 -11.95
C LEU A 193 -17.50 -13.11 -13.21
N HIS A 194 -17.63 -11.82 -13.54
CA HIS A 194 -16.84 -11.19 -14.61
C HIS A 194 -15.34 -11.45 -14.44
N HIS A 195 -14.79 -11.22 -13.25
CA HIS A 195 -13.35 -11.41 -12.98
C HIS A 195 -12.90 -12.86 -13.23
N VAL A 196 -13.58 -13.84 -12.62
CA VAL A 196 -13.21 -15.26 -12.75
C VAL A 196 -13.25 -15.69 -14.21
N LEU A 197 -14.33 -15.37 -14.92
CA LEU A 197 -14.48 -15.75 -16.32
C LEU A 197 -13.47 -15.05 -17.23
N ALA A 198 -13.23 -13.75 -17.04
CA ALA A 198 -12.29 -12.97 -17.82
C ALA A 198 -10.84 -13.47 -17.65
N VAL A 199 -10.42 -13.81 -16.42
CA VAL A 199 -9.08 -14.35 -16.17
C VAL A 199 -8.91 -15.72 -16.82
N ILE A 200 -9.90 -16.61 -16.70
CA ILE A 200 -9.83 -17.95 -17.29
C ILE A 200 -9.77 -17.88 -18.81
N VAL A 201 -10.65 -17.09 -19.44
CA VAL A 201 -10.63 -16.88 -20.90
C VAL A 201 -9.33 -16.20 -21.33
N GLY A 202 -8.84 -15.22 -20.59
CA GLY A 202 -7.56 -14.56 -20.88
C GLY A 202 -6.36 -15.52 -20.82
N ASN A 203 -6.39 -16.51 -19.92
CA ASN A 203 -5.30 -17.48 -19.74
C ASN A 203 -5.38 -18.66 -20.72
N ARG A 204 -6.57 -19.22 -20.95
CA ARG A 204 -6.78 -20.45 -21.74
C ARG A 204 -7.34 -20.22 -23.14
N GLY A 205 -7.95 -19.06 -23.39
CA GLY A 205 -8.72 -18.75 -24.59
C GLY A 205 -10.19 -19.20 -24.56
N TYR A 206 -10.62 -19.98 -23.56
CA TYR A 206 -12.00 -20.47 -23.39
C TYR A 206 -12.30 -20.86 -21.94
N LEU A 207 -13.58 -21.00 -21.55
CA LEU A 207 -13.97 -21.29 -20.14
C LEU A 207 -13.90 -22.77 -19.75
N GLY A 208 -14.15 -23.66 -20.70
CA GLY A 208 -14.32 -25.09 -20.46
C GLY A 208 -15.75 -25.48 -20.03
N PRO A 209 -16.07 -26.78 -19.99
CA PRO A 209 -17.45 -27.24 -19.84
C PRO A 209 -17.93 -27.34 -18.37
N ASP A 210 -17.02 -27.33 -17.39
CA ASP A 210 -17.37 -27.53 -15.98
C ASP A 210 -17.95 -26.28 -15.33
N ARG A 211 -19.26 -26.11 -15.53
CA ARG A 211 -20.05 -25.05 -14.91
C ARG A 211 -19.98 -25.08 -13.38
N ALA A 212 -20.02 -26.26 -12.76
CA ALA A 212 -20.09 -26.37 -11.30
C ALA A 212 -18.79 -25.88 -10.65
N PHE A 213 -17.65 -26.17 -11.29
CA PHE A 213 -16.35 -25.63 -10.92
C PHE A 213 -16.32 -24.09 -11.01
N LEU A 214 -16.72 -23.52 -12.16
CA LEU A 214 -16.74 -22.06 -12.35
C LEU A 214 -17.65 -21.34 -11.33
N VAL A 215 -18.83 -21.91 -11.05
CA VAL A 215 -19.77 -21.39 -10.04
C VAL A 215 -19.12 -21.44 -8.66
N THR A 216 -18.42 -22.52 -8.33
CA THR A 216 -17.73 -22.68 -7.04
C THR A 216 -16.64 -21.63 -6.86
N LEU A 217 -15.79 -21.41 -7.87
CA LEU A 217 -14.75 -20.38 -7.83
C LEU A 217 -15.32 -18.98 -7.61
N ALA A 218 -16.35 -18.62 -8.38
CA ALA A 218 -17.00 -17.31 -8.25
C ALA A 218 -17.70 -17.16 -6.89
N CYS A 219 -18.39 -18.20 -6.42
CA CYS A 219 -19.08 -18.20 -5.12
C CYS A 219 -18.09 -18.00 -3.96
N ASN A 220 -16.98 -18.73 -3.96
CA ASN A 220 -15.94 -18.61 -2.95
C ASN A 220 -15.37 -17.18 -2.87
N ARG A 221 -15.11 -16.57 -4.03
CA ARG A 221 -14.62 -15.19 -4.11
C ARG A 221 -15.64 -14.17 -3.60
N VAL A 222 -16.93 -14.35 -3.91
CA VAL A 222 -18.01 -13.52 -3.37
C VAL A 222 -18.09 -13.66 -1.85
N CYS A 223 -17.98 -14.88 -1.32
CA CYS A 223 -18.07 -15.11 0.13
C CYS A 223 -16.86 -14.52 0.89
N ASN A 224 -15.65 -14.61 0.36
CA ASN A 224 -14.46 -13.99 0.97
C ASN A 224 -14.50 -12.46 1.00
N SER A 225 -15.24 -11.84 0.06
CA SER A 225 -15.35 -10.39 -0.07
C SER A 225 -16.65 -9.87 0.54
N TYR A 226 -17.78 -10.09 -0.12
CA TYR A 226 -19.10 -9.67 0.35
C TYR A 226 -19.54 -10.45 1.61
N GLY A 227 -19.26 -11.75 1.69
CA GLY A 227 -19.60 -12.53 2.89
C GLY A 227 -18.85 -12.06 4.13
N SER A 228 -17.58 -11.68 3.99
CA SER A 228 -16.81 -10.98 5.03
C SER A 228 -17.52 -9.70 5.48
N ARG A 229 -17.87 -8.81 4.54
CA ARG A 229 -18.63 -7.58 4.87
C ARG A 229 -19.94 -7.88 5.60
N ARG A 230 -20.68 -8.89 5.16
CA ARG A 230 -21.96 -9.28 5.78
C ARG A 230 -21.77 -9.76 7.23
N LEU A 231 -20.72 -10.52 7.50
CA LEU A 231 -20.32 -10.85 8.87
C LEU A 231 -19.92 -9.59 9.65
N GLY A 232 -19.19 -8.68 9.01
CA GLY A 232 -18.84 -7.37 9.57
C GLY A 232 -20.05 -6.56 10.02
N GLU A 233 -21.13 -6.56 9.25
CA GLU A 233 -22.41 -5.94 9.61
C GLU A 233 -23.08 -6.61 10.80
N LYS A 234 -22.98 -7.95 10.90
CA LYS A 234 -23.56 -8.74 12.00
C LYS A 234 -22.81 -8.57 13.32
N ILE A 235 -21.47 -8.46 13.28
CA ILE A 235 -20.68 -8.21 14.49
C ILE A 235 -20.69 -6.74 14.91
N ALA A 236 -21.10 -5.81 14.03
CA ALA A 236 -21.15 -4.37 14.31
C ALA A 236 -21.82 -4.03 15.66
N PRO A 237 -23.07 -4.46 15.93
CA PRO A 237 -23.73 -4.18 17.20
C PRO A 237 -23.02 -4.82 18.41
N LEU A 238 -22.34 -5.95 18.22
CA LEU A 238 -21.56 -6.60 19.29
C LEU A 238 -20.32 -5.77 19.64
N VAL A 239 -19.65 -5.21 18.62
CA VAL A 239 -18.52 -4.31 18.80
C VAL A 239 -18.97 -3.01 19.47
N GLU A 240 -20.11 -2.42 19.06
CA GLU A 240 -20.67 -1.23 19.72
C GLU A 240 -21.00 -1.50 21.20
N SER A 241 -21.63 -2.65 21.49
CA SER A 241 -21.90 -3.07 22.86
C SER A 241 -20.62 -3.20 23.69
N ALA A 242 -19.54 -3.71 23.09
CA ALA A 242 -18.25 -3.82 23.75
C ALA A 242 -17.60 -2.45 23.99
N ILE A 243 -17.68 -1.54 23.01
CA ILE A 243 -17.18 -0.17 23.15
C ILE A 243 -17.83 0.52 24.35
N GLU A 244 -19.16 0.39 24.50
CA GLU A 244 -19.90 0.99 25.60
C GLU A 244 -19.60 0.35 26.95
N LYS A 245 -19.64 -0.98 27.03
CA LYS A 245 -19.49 -1.71 28.30
C LYS A 245 -18.06 -1.76 28.82
N GLU A 246 -17.07 -1.83 27.93
CA GLU A 246 -15.65 -1.81 28.31
C GLU A 246 -15.09 -0.37 28.40
N GLY A 247 -15.87 0.64 27.99
CA GLY A 247 -15.46 2.04 28.06
C GLY A 247 -14.38 2.42 27.04
N TYR A 248 -14.36 1.79 25.87
CA TYR A 248 -13.39 2.12 24.82
C TYR A 248 -13.69 3.49 24.18
N THR A 249 -12.65 4.28 23.94
CA THR A 249 -12.79 5.57 23.26
C THR A 249 -13.05 5.38 21.77
N ARG A 250 -14.09 6.04 21.26
CA ARG A 250 -14.43 6.04 19.83
C ARG A 250 -13.56 7.00 19.04
N ILE A 251 -13.23 6.63 17.81
CA ILE A 251 -12.62 7.55 16.84
C ILE A 251 -13.68 8.56 16.38
N THR A 252 -13.38 9.84 16.52
CA THR A 252 -14.27 10.95 16.15
C THR A 252 -13.92 11.53 14.78
N HIS A 253 -14.95 11.87 14.00
CA HIS A 253 -14.80 12.59 12.74
C HIS A 253 -14.54 14.08 13.00
N THR A 254 -13.95 14.75 12.01
CA THR A 254 -13.58 16.17 12.09
C THR A 254 -13.92 16.87 10.78
N ASP A 255 -14.19 18.17 10.85
CA ASP A 255 -14.52 19.01 9.69
C ASP A 255 -13.29 19.33 8.82
N SER A 256 -12.08 19.17 9.39
CA SER A 256 -10.83 19.39 8.66
C SER A 256 -9.85 18.22 8.85
N PRO A 257 -10.09 17.05 8.21
CA PRO A 257 -9.27 15.87 8.45
C PRO A 257 -7.83 16.05 7.95
N LEU A 258 -6.89 15.62 8.78
CA LEU A 258 -5.46 15.56 8.50
C LEU A 258 -5.07 14.10 8.30
N LEU A 259 -4.49 13.78 7.15
CA LEU A 259 -3.84 12.50 6.93
C LEU A 259 -2.33 12.67 6.98
N ILE A 260 -1.70 12.03 7.95
CA ILE A 260 -0.24 11.88 8.02
C ILE A 260 0.14 10.53 7.42
N SER A 261 1.07 10.52 6.46
CA SER A 261 1.64 9.28 5.92
C SER A 261 3.15 9.24 6.07
N LEU A 262 3.65 8.16 6.67
CA LEU A 262 5.07 7.88 6.77
C LEU A 262 5.52 7.04 5.57
N LYS A 263 6.53 7.51 4.84
CA LYS A 263 7.11 6.85 3.65
C LYS A 263 8.59 6.57 3.89
N GLY A 264 9.00 5.33 3.66
CA GLY A 264 10.39 4.89 3.84
C GLY A 264 10.48 3.37 3.80
N ALA A 265 11.68 2.86 3.54
CA ALA A 265 11.96 1.42 3.46
C ALA A 265 11.59 0.67 4.76
N SER A 266 11.56 -0.67 4.71
CA SER A 266 11.44 -1.45 5.94
C SER A 266 12.61 -1.14 6.87
N ALA A 267 12.36 -1.05 8.18
CA ALA A 267 13.37 -0.67 9.18
C ALA A 267 14.04 0.72 8.99
N ALA A 268 13.48 1.59 8.14
CA ALA A 268 13.93 2.99 7.99
C ALA A 268 13.62 3.90 9.20
N GLY A 269 13.19 3.35 10.34
CA GLY A 269 12.89 4.14 11.55
C GLY A 269 11.57 4.93 11.53
N LYS A 270 10.60 4.55 10.68
CA LYS A 270 9.25 5.19 10.65
C LYS A 270 8.56 5.16 12.01
N SER A 271 8.56 4.02 12.70
CA SER A 271 7.96 3.91 14.04
C SER A 271 8.68 4.78 15.08
N SER A 272 9.97 5.05 14.91
CA SER A 272 10.75 5.93 15.79
C SER A 272 10.37 7.41 15.62
N LEU A 273 9.63 7.77 14.57
CA LEU A 273 9.09 9.12 14.38
C LEU A 273 7.76 9.35 15.10
N ARG A 274 7.13 8.30 15.67
CA ARG A 274 5.82 8.42 16.34
C ARG A 274 5.81 9.45 17.48
N PRO A 275 6.83 9.57 18.35
CA PRO A 275 6.87 10.63 19.35
C PRO A 275 6.89 12.04 18.73
N MET A 276 7.66 12.24 17.66
CA MET A 276 7.65 13.49 16.90
C MET A 276 6.27 13.76 16.31
N LEU A 277 5.62 12.75 15.73
CA LEU A 277 4.28 12.89 15.20
C LEU A 277 3.25 13.26 16.27
N LYS A 278 3.36 12.74 17.50
CA LYS A 278 2.51 13.16 18.63
C LYS A 278 2.69 14.65 18.93
N GLN A 279 3.94 15.11 18.99
CA GLN A 279 4.23 16.53 19.18
C GLN A 279 3.63 17.37 18.05
N MET A 280 3.79 16.93 16.80
CA MET A 280 3.23 17.63 15.65
C MET A 280 1.70 17.64 15.66
N MET A 281 1.05 16.52 15.96
CA MET A 281 -0.40 16.46 16.11
C MET A 281 -0.87 17.47 17.17
N SER A 282 -0.14 17.59 18.28
CA SER A 282 -0.41 18.63 19.29
C SER A 282 -0.23 20.05 18.75
N GLU A 283 0.79 20.31 17.93
CA GLU A 283 0.99 21.61 17.25
C GLU A 283 -0.17 21.94 16.27
N TYR A 284 -0.80 20.91 15.69
CA TYR A 284 -2.04 21.04 14.90
C TYR A 284 -3.31 21.12 15.78
N GLY A 285 -3.19 21.18 17.10
CA GLY A 285 -4.32 21.23 18.03
C GLY A 285 -5.06 19.89 18.21
N ILE A 286 -4.49 18.79 17.73
CA ILE A 286 -5.08 17.46 17.81
C ILE A 286 -4.65 16.82 19.14
N GLN A 287 -5.62 16.57 20.01
CA GLN A 287 -5.38 15.94 21.31
C GLN A 287 -4.90 14.49 21.16
N SER A 288 -4.24 13.97 22.20
CA SER A 288 -3.89 12.55 22.28
C SER A 288 -5.16 11.71 22.21
N GLY A 289 -5.21 10.75 21.29
CA GLY A 289 -6.42 9.98 20.97
C GLY A 289 -7.39 10.64 19.99
N GLY A 290 -7.09 11.83 19.49
CA GLY A 290 -7.89 12.53 18.46
C GLY A 290 -7.66 12.05 17.02
N TYR A 291 -6.95 10.94 16.81
CA TYR A 291 -6.63 10.40 15.49
C TYR A 291 -6.60 8.87 15.51
N ALA A 292 -6.91 8.24 14.36
CA ALA A 292 -6.77 6.80 14.19
C ALA A 292 -5.38 6.44 13.67
N ILE A 293 -4.84 5.31 14.12
CA ILE A 293 -3.54 4.79 13.68
C ILE A 293 -3.77 3.56 12.81
N ILE A 294 -3.38 3.64 11.54
CA ILE A 294 -3.39 2.51 10.62
C ILE A 294 -1.97 1.95 10.52
N SER A 295 -1.73 0.83 11.20
CA SER A 295 -0.45 0.11 11.17
C SER A 295 -0.67 -1.41 11.11
N PRO A 296 -0.84 -1.99 9.92
CA PRO A 296 -1.17 -3.40 9.74
C PRO A 296 -0.19 -4.38 10.41
N ASP A 297 1.08 -4.01 10.51
CA ASP A 297 2.11 -4.88 11.08
C ASP A 297 1.82 -5.28 12.55
N ILE A 298 1.04 -4.50 13.30
CA ILE A 298 0.65 -4.84 14.69
C ILE A 298 -0.36 -6.01 14.76
N TRP A 299 -1.06 -6.30 13.66
CA TRP A 299 -2.07 -7.36 13.60
C TRP A 299 -1.45 -8.76 13.55
N ARG A 300 -0.19 -8.89 13.11
CA ARG A 300 0.42 -10.20 12.79
C ARG A 300 0.41 -11.20 13.95
N ARG A 301 0.72 -10.74 15.17
CA ARG A 301 0.68 -11.57 16.39
C ARG A 301 -0.73 -11.93 16.86
N LEU A 302 -1.76 -11.27 16.33
CA LEU A 302 -3.15 -11.70 16.50
C LEU A 302 -3.50 -12.79 15.48
N LEU A 303 -2.91 -12.73 14.29
CA LEU A 303 -3.17 -13.68 13.19
C LEU A 303 -2.43 -15.01 13.35
N LEU A 304 -1.25 -14.99 13.98
CA LEU A 304 -0.37 -16.14 14.13
C LEU A 304 0.31 -16.11 15.49
N ASP A 305 0.27 -17.24 16.19
CA ASP A 305 1.07 -17.45 17.39
C ASP A 305 2.53 -17.68 16.98
N TYR A 306 3.41 -16.77 17.37
CA TYR A 306 4.83 -16.81 17.02
C TYR A 306 5.57 -17.86 17.84
N ASP A 307 5.14 -18.11 19.06
CA ASP A 307 5.85 -18.97 20.00
C ASP A 307 5.63 -20.46 19.64
N ALA A 308 4.55 -20.76 18.91
CA ALA A 308 4.23 -22.10 18.39
C ALA A 308 5.00 -22.50 17.10
N LEU A 309 5.84 -21.62 16.52
CA LEU A 309 6.45 -21.87 15.21
C LEU A 309 7.71 -22.75 15.22
N GLY A 310 8.30 -23.02 16.39
CA GLY A 310 9.52 -23.82 16.50
C GLY A 310 10.65 -23.27 15.61
N GLU A 311 11.25 -24.11 14.78
CA GLU A 311 12.36 -23.71 13.89
C GLU A 311 11.95 -22.65 12.85
N ALA A 312 10.66 -22.56 12.50
CA ALA A 312 10.15 -21.60 11.54
C ALA A 312 9.97 -20.18 12.10
N TYR A 313 10.33 -19.91 13.37
CA TYR A 313 10.05 -18.64 14.06
C TYR A 313 10.51 -17.40 13.29
N LYS A 314 11.63 -17.48 12.56
CA LYS A 314 12.13 -16.34 11.78
C LYS A 314 11.23 -15.98 10.59
N TYR A 315 10.43 -16.93 10.10
CA TYR A 315 9.47 -16.72 9.02
C TYR A 315 8.13 -16.17 9.49
N ALA A 316 7.90 -15.96 10.80
CA ALA A 316 6.61 -15.53 11.36
C ALA A 316 5.99 -14.30 10.66
N GLY A 317 6.83 -13.33 10.30
CA GLY A 317 6.42 -12.18 9.49
C GLY A 317 5.91 -12.62 8.12
N ARG A 318 6.70 -13.39 7.37
CA ARG A 318 6.35 -13.82 6.01
C ARG A 318 5.11 -14.74 5.98
N LEU A 319 4.96 -15.61 6.99
CA LEU A 319 3.84 -16.55 7.14
C LEU A 319 2.46 -15.86 7.32
N THR A 320 2.43 -14.57 7.64
CA THR A 320 1.19 -13.78 7.81
C THR A 320 0.95 -12.78 6.67
N SER A 321 1.90 -12.62 5.75
CA SER A 321 1.91 -11.49 4.81
C SER A 321 0.74 -11.50 3.83
N HIS A 322 0.37 -12.64 3.26
CA HIS A 322 -0.73 -12.70 2.29
C HIS A 322 -2.08 -12.38 2.93
N GLU A 323 -2.35 -12.92 4.12
CA GLU A 323 -3.57 -12.60 4.87
C GLU A 323 -3.62 -11.13 5.30
N LEU A 324 -2.49 -10.58 5.73
CA LEU A 324 -2.40 -9.16 6.11
C LEU A 324 -2.81 -8.23 4.96
N ILE A 325 -2.35 -8.53 3.74
CA ILE A 325 -2.73 -7.78 2.52
C ILE A 325 -4.24 -7.86 2.27
N ILE A 326 -4.85 -9.02 2.51
CA ILE A 326 -6.29 -9.21 2.36
C ILE A 326 -7.07 -8.35 3.38
N ILE A 327 -6.63 -8.32 4.64
CA ILE A 327 -7.27 -7.52 5.70
C ILE A 327 -7.09 -6.02 5.43
N ASP A 328 -5.89 -5.56 5.03
CA ASP A 328 -5.63 -4.15 4.73
C ASP A 328 -6.50 -3.62 3.58
N ARG A 329 -6.75 -4.44 2.55
CA ARG A 329 -7.68 -4.10 1.46
C ARG A 329 -9.13 -3.99 1.95
N LYS A 330 -9.56 -4.87 2.87
CA LYS A 330 -10.90 -4.80 3.46
C LYS A 330 -11.05 -3.56 4.35
N LEU A 331 -10.02 -3.21 5.12
CA LEU A 331 -9.97 -1.97 5.91
C LEU A 331 -10.16 -0.73 5.02
N ASP A 332 -9.46 -0.65 3.89
CA ASP A 332 -9.63 0.48 2.96
C ASP A 332 -11.06 0.59 2.43
N HIS A 333 -11.70 -0.53 2.09
CA HIS A 333 -13.10 -0.52 1.67
C HIS A 333 -14.04 -0.06 2.78
N TYR A 334 -13.79 -0.50 4.02
CA TYR A 334 -14.58 -0.11 5.17
C TYR A 334 -14.46 1.40 5.44
N ILE A 335 -13.24 1.94 5.47
CA ILE A 335 -12.99 3.37 5.67
C ILE A 335 -13.63 4.18 4.55
N ARG A 336 -13.50 3.75 3.28
CA ARG A 336 -14.12 4.44 2.13
C ARG A 336 -15.63 4.52 2.26
N ASP A 337 -16.28 3.39 2.50
CA ASP A 337 -17.74 3.29 2.61
C ASP A 337 -18.25 4.13 3.79
N ARG A 338 -17.57 4.08 4.94
CA ARG A 338 -17.90 4.92 6.10
C ARG A 338 -17.71 6.41 5.79
N ALA A 339 -16.61 6.80 5.15
CA ALA A 339 -16.36 8.19 4.77
C ALA A 339 -17.38 8.72 3.75
N ASP A 340 -17.74 7.93 2.74
CA ASP A 340 -18.76 8.30 1.75
C ASP A 340 -20.15 8.44 2.40
N ARG A 341 -20.47 7.62 3.40
CA ARG A 341 -21.75 7.73 4.14
C ARG A 341 -21.82 8.92 5.09
N LEU A 342 -20.71 9.24 5.76
CA LEU A 342 -20.66 10.30 6.77
C LEU A 342 -20.23 11.67 6.19
N GLY A 343 -19.67 11.68 4.98
CA GLY A 343 -19.09 12.88 4.38
C GLY A 343 -17.83 13.40 5.08
N ALA A 344 -17.22 12.60 5.97
CA ALA A 344 -16.10 13.02 6.80
C ALA A 344 -15.16 11.85 7.17
N LEU A 345 -13.89 12.16 7.40
CA LEU A 345 -12.90 11.26 7.97
C LEU A 345 -12.42 11.76 9.35
N PRO A 346 -11.91 10.88 10.22
CA PRO A 346 -11.11 11.32 11.36
C PRO A 346 -9.72 11.80 10.91
N HIS A 347 -8.96 12.38 11.82
CA HIS A 347 -7.51 12.49 11.61
C HIS A 347 -6.90 11.09 11.51
N LEU A 348 -5.98 10.87 10.58
CA LEU A 348 -5.40 9.55 10.30
C LEU A 348 -3.88 9.63 10.32
N LEU A 349 -3.25 8.74 11.08
CA LEU A 349 -1.84 8.41 10.98
C LEU A 349 -1.68 7.07 10.28
N VAL A 350 -1.12 7.09 9.07
CA VAL A 350 -0.92 5.91 8.23
C VAL A 350 0.54 5.52 8.20
N ASP A 351 0.88 4.47 8.95
CA ASP A 351 2.19 3.83 8.99
C ASP A 351 2.11 2.41 8.44
N ARG A 352 1.92 2.34 7.11
CA ARG A 352 1.95 1.09 6.35
C ARG A 352 2.88 1.23 5.16
N PHE A 353 3.78 0.26 5.04
CA PHE A 353 4.52 0.03 3.81
C PHE A 353 3.64 -0.83 2.91
N ARG A 354 3.27 -0.33 1.73
CA ARG A 354 2.67 -1.19 0.71
C ARG A 354 3.48 -1.13 -0.56
N PHE A 355 3.79 -2.30 -1.08
CA PHE A 355 4.48 -2.46 -2.35
C PHE A 355 3.70 -1.82 -3.51
N ASP A 356 2.36 -1.90 -3.45
CA ASP A 356 1.46 -1.22 -4.40
C ASP A 356 1.29 0.30 -4.14
N SER A 357 1.81 0.84 -3.03
CA SER A 357 1.73 2.29 -2.77
C SER A 357 2.64 3.13 -3.68
N PHE A 358 3.46 2.49 -4.52
CA PHE A 358 4.35 3.14 -5.48
C PHE A 358 3.95 2.89 -6.95
N SER A 359 2.90 2.08 -7.21
CA SER A 359 2.38 1.83 -8.56
C SER A 359 1.32 2.88 -8.96
N THR A 360 1.53 3.56 -10.09
CA THR A 360 0.69 4.72 -10.51
C THR A 360 -0.80 4.38 -10.63
N GLU A 361 -1.13 3.14 -11.03
CA GLU A 361 -2.51 2.70 -11.24
C GLU A 361 -3.26 2.45 -9.92
N GLN A 362 -2.62 1.85 -8.91
CA GLN A 362 -3.26 1.56 -7.62
C GLN A 362 -3.21 2.75 -6.65
N ILE A 363 -2.19 3.62 -6.71
CA ILE A 363 -2.20 4.90 -5.97
C ILE A 363 -3.44 5.73 -6.37
N THR A 364 -3.86 5.67 -7.63
CA THR A 364 -5.05 6.39 -8.11
C THR A 364 -6.34 5.77 -7.58
N LYS A 365 -6.46 4.43 -7.54
CA LYS A 365 -7.67 3.75 -7.04
C LYS A 365 -7.80 3.80 -5.50
N ILE A 366 -6.71 3.71 -4.75
CA ILE A 366 -6.76 3.56 -3.29
C ILE A 366 -6.61 4.90 -2.56
N LEU A 367 -5.53 5.65 -2.80
CA LEU A 367 -5.33 6.92 -2.07
C LEU A 367 -6.35 7.98 -2.49
N HIS A 368 -6.58 8.14 -3.80
CA HIS A 368 -7.48 9.18 -4.30
C HIS A 368 -8.96 8.92 -3.94
N ALA A 369 -9.45 7.70 -4.21
CA ALA A 369 -10.87 7.38 -3.99
C ALA A 369 -11.23 7.03 -2.54
N THR A 370 -10.27 6.77 -1.66
CA THR A 370 -10.54 6.41 -0.24
C THR A 370 -10.31 7.56 0.72
N TYR A 371 -9.17 8.22 0.62
CA TYR A 371 -8.72 9.13 1.67
C TYR A 371 -8.76 10.58 1.20
N VAL A 372 -8.24 10.83 0.00
CA VAL A 372 -7.94 12.20 -0.48
C VAL A 372 -9.19 13.02 -0.74
N LYS A 373 -10.29 12.39 -1.17
CA LYS A 373 -11.61 13.03 -1.35
C LYS A 373 -12.15 13.66 -0.05
N HIS A 374 -11.76 13.12 1.10
CA HIS A 374 -12.37 13.40 2.40
C HIS A 374 -11.38 14.00 3.42
N VAL A 375 -10.21 14.49 2.98
CA VAL A 375 -9.21 15.13 3.85
C VAL A 375 -8.93 16.55 3.35
N ASN A 376 -8.63 17.46 4.28
CA ASN A 376 -8.27 18.84 3.95
C ASN A 376 -6.76 18.99 3.79
N THR A 377 -5.98 18.25 4.59
CA THR A 377 -4.52 18.30 4.55
C THR A 377 -3.94 16.89 4.45
N LEU A 378 -2.97 16.74 3.56
CA LEU A 378 -2.17 15.54 3.38
C LEU A 378 -0.73 15.86 3.74
N ALA A 379 -0.24 15.35 4.87
CA ALA A 379 1.14 15.51 5.31
C ALA A 379 1.94 14.22 5.05
N MET A 380 3.04 14.29 4.30
CA MET A 380 3.90 13.14 4.01
C MET A 380 5.33 13.32 4.51
N TYR A 381 5.83 12.31 5.21
CA TYR A 381 7.20 12.28 5.69
C TYR A 381 8.00 11.22 4.94
N PHE A 382 9.00 11.64 4.19
CA PHE A 382 9.91 10.80 3.43
C PHE A 382 11.18 10.55 4.25
N VAL A 383 11.24 9.37 4.87
CA VAL A 383 12.36 8.94 5.71
C VAL A 383 13.41 8.23 4.86
N VAL A 384 14.56 8.88 4.69
CA VAL A 384 15.69 8.40 3.90
C VAL A 384 16.73 7.82 4.86
N THR A 385 16.99 6.53 4.74
CA THR A 385 17.94 5.77 5.58
C THR A 385 18.93 5.03 4.68
N PRO A 386 20.25 5.05 4.99
CA PRO A 386 21.21 4.25 4.24
C PRO A 386 20.80 2.77 4.19
N PRO A 387 20.79 2.12 3.01
CA PRO A 387 20.25 0.77 2.86
C PRO A 387 20.90 -0.28 3.77
N HIS A 388 22.23 -0.26 3.94
CA HIS A 388 22.93 -1.19 4.84
C HIS A 388 22.45 -1.04 6.31
N THR A 389 22.18 0.18 6.77
CA THR A 389 21.64 0.44 8.11
C THR A 389 20.23 -0.15 8.29
N THR A 390 19.42 -0.24 7.23
CA THR A 390 18.09 -0.86 7.32
C THR A 390 18.17 -2.36 7.62
N VAL A 391 19.19 -3.04 7.12
CA VAL A 391 19.46 -4.48 7.40
C VAL A 391 19.77 -4.67 8.88
N GLU A 392 20.69 -3.86 9.42
CA GLU A 392 21.14 -3.93 10.81
C GLU A 392 20.03 -3.60 11.80
N ARG A 393 19.32 -2.49 11.59
CA ARG A 393 18.16 -2.11 12.41
C ARG A 393 17.03 -3.13 12.28
N GLY A 394 16.86 -3.70 11.10
CA GLY A 394 15.90 -4.75 10.81
C GLY A 394 16.15 -6.02 11.64
N TRP A 395 17.41 -6.43 11.74
CA TRP A 395 17.84 -7.55 12.57
C TRP A 395 17.59 -7.30 14.06
N GLU A 396 17.98 -6.14 14.58
CA GLU A 396 17.71 -5.78 15.99
C GLU A 396 16.22 -5.80 16.30
N ARG A 397 15.39 -5.27 15.40
CA ARG A 397 13.93 -5.33 15.54
C ARG A 397 13.43 -6.77 15.51
N GLY A 398 14.04 -7.63 14.69
CA GLY A 398 13.78 -9.06 14.67
C GLY A 398 14.02 -9.71 16.02
N LEU A 399 15.17 -9.43 16.65
CA LEU A 399 15.50 -9.90 18.00
C LEU A 399 14.48 -9.45 19.05
N GLN A 400 14.00 -8.21 18.96
CA GLN A 400 13.06 -7.64 19.94
C GLN A 400 11.62 -8.12 19.77
N THR A 401 11.18 -8.31 18.52
CA THR A 401 9.75 -8.50 18.20
C THR A 401 9.42 -9.86 17.60
N GLY A 402 10.43 -10.65 17.23
CA GLY A 402 10.30 -11.89 16.45
C GLY A 402 10.07 -11.65 14.95
N ARG A 403 10.13 -10.39 14.47
CA ARG A 403 9.87 -10.03 13.07
C ARG A 403 11.17 -9.93 12.27
N TYR A 404 11.67 -11.08 11.84
CA TYR A 404 12.84 -11.18 10.97
C TYR A 404 12.46 -11.05 9.48
N LYS A 405 13.45 -10.72 8.65
CA LYS A 405 13.38 -10.71 7.18
C LYS A 405 14.74 -11.08 6.59
N ALA A 406 14.77 -11.52 5.34
CA ALA A 406 16.01 -11.74 4.62
C ALA A 406 16.74 -10.41 4.33
N VAL A 407 18.05 -10.48 4.08
CA VAL A 407 18.85 -9.30 3.70
C VAL A 407 18.35 -8.72 2.37
N GLU A 408 18.12 -9.59 1.39
CA GLU A 408 17.62 -9.22 0.07
C GLU A 408 16.30 -8.47 0.17
N ASP A 409 15.37 -8.93 1.01
CA ASP A 409 14.12 -8.22 1.26
C ASP A 409 14.35 -6.77 1.75
N PHE A 410 15.27 -6.53 2.70
CA PHE A 410 15.52 -5.17 3.20
C PHE A 410 16.08 -4.25 2.12
N LEU A 411 16.98 -4.76 1.29
CA LEU A 411 17.61 -4.00 0.22
C LEU A 411 16.62 -3.77 -0.94
N ASP A 412 15.81 -4.76 -1.29
CA ASP A 412 14.75 -4.64 -2.30
C ASP A 412 13.70 -3.61 -1.89
N HIS A 413 13.19 -3.67 -0.64
CA HIS A 413 12.31 -2.63 -0.09
C HIS A 413 12.94 -1.23 -0.11
N SER A 414 14.27 -1.15 0.02
CA SER A 414 14.97 0.13 -0.06
C SER A 414 14.92 0.68 -1.48
N VAL A 415 15.31 -0.11 -2.48
CA VAL A 415 15.22 0.27 -3.89
C VAL A 415 13.80 0.70 -4.24
N GLU A 416 12.80 -0.11 -3.90
CA GLU A 416 11.39 0.18 -4.17
C GLU A 416 10.94 1.50 -3.54
N ALA A 417 11.26 1.72 -2.26
CA ALA A 417 10.89 2.95 -1.57
C ALA A 417 11.48 4.17 -2.29
N TYR A 418 12.77 4.14 -2.63
CA TYR A 418 13.45 5.29 -3.22
C TYR A 418 13.10 5.54 -4.69
N VAL A 419 12.79 4.49 -5.46
CA VAL A 419 12.17 4.62 -6.80
C VAL A 419 10.78 5.27 -6.69
N GLY A 420 10.07 4.97 -5.61
CA GLY A 420 8.69 5.37 -5.39
C GLY A 420 8.50 6.79 -4.83
N MET A 421 9.40 7.28 -3.98
CA MET A 421 9.28 8.61 -3.34
C MET A 421 9.09 9.75 -4.36
N PRO A 422 9.91 9.89 -5.42
CA PRO A 422 9.73 10.93 -6.42
C PRO A 422 8.37 10.84 -7.13
N LYS A 423 7.90 9.62 -7.43
CA LYS A 423 6.62 9.38 -8.11
C LYS A 423 5.45 9.87 -7.27
N ILE A 424 5.47 9.57 -5.96
CA ILE A 424 4.45 10.03 -5.02
C ILE A 424 4.49 11.55 -4.86
N LEU A 425 5.69 12.13 -4.68
CA LEU A 425 5.85 13.57 -4.54
C LEU A 425 5.26 14.29 -5.75
N PHE A 426 5.71 13.98 -6.96
CA PHE A 426 5.25 14.66 -8.17
C PHE A 426 3.79 14.37 -8.50
N LYS A 427 3.24 13.24 -8.07
CA LYS A 427 1.80 13.01 -8.16
C LYS A 427 1.06 14.07 -7.36
N TRP A 428 1.39 14.27 -6.09
CA TRP A 428 0.65 15.18 -5.22
C TRP A 428 0.91 16.65 -5.50
N LEU A 429 2.10 16.99 -6.02
CA LEU A 429 2.37 18.35 -6.52
C LEU A 429 1.47 18.72 -7.72
N ALA A 430 0.89 17.76 -8.43
CA ALA A 430 0.01 18.01 -9.56
C ALA A 430 -1.47 18.23 -9.17
N TYR A 431 -1.83 18.16 -7.88
CA TYR A 431 -3.18 18.40 -7.39
C TYR A 431 -3.24 19.69 -6.56
N ASP A 432 -4.30 20.47 -6.77
CA ASP A 432 -4.55 21.70 -6.02
C ASP A 432 -5.20 21.43 -4.65
N PHE A 433 -5.84 20.27 -4.49
CA PHE A 433 -6.50 19.85 -3.26
C PHE A 433 -6.31 18.35 -3.03
N PRO A 434 -6.08 17.88 -1.79
CA PRO A 434 -5.95 18.63 -0.53
C PRO A 434 -4.67 19.47 -0.44
N LEU A 435 -4.54 20.30 0.60
CA LEU A 435 -3.26 20.94 0.90
C LEU A 435 -2.21 19.85 1.14
N PHE A 436 -1.18 19.80 0.30
CA PHE A 436 -0.13 18.81 0.39
C PHE A 436 1.06 19.43 1.09
N LYS A 437 1.42 18.89 2.26
CA LYS A 437 2.64 19.21 2.99
C LYS A 437 3.57 18.00 2.93
N TYR A 438 4.86 18.24 2.75
CA TYR A 438 5.83 17.15 2.76
C TYR A 438 7.13 17.55 3.44
N GLU A 439 7.79 16.55 4.01
CA GLU A 439 9.10 16.68 4.65
C GLU A 439 10.01 15.51 4.25
N PHE A 440 11.26 15.81 3.97
CA PHE A 440 12.33 14.84 3.81
C PHE A 440 13.15 14.80 5.09
N LEU A 441 13.37 13.59 5.59
CA LEU A 441 14.06 13.32 6.84
C LEU A 441 15.25 12.40 6.54
N ASP A 442 16.45 12.84 6.87
CA ASP A 442 17.65 12.00 6.86
C ASP A 442 17.79 11.25 8.18
N ASN A 443 17.70 9.93 8.12
CA ASN A 443 17.79 9.03 9.25
C ASN A 443 19.12 8.26 9.27
N SER A 444 20.20 8.87 8.77
CA SER A 444 21.59 8.45 8.93
C SER A 444 22.15 8.75 10.34
N VAL A 445 21.27 8.73 11.35
CA VAL A 445 21.58 9.07 12.75
C VAL A 445 21.52 7.83 13.65
N PRO A 446 22.10 7.84 14.85
CA PRO A 446 22.00 6.71 15.77
C PRO A 446 20.55 6.36 16.11
N LYS A 447 20.29 5.07 16.39
CA LYS A 447 18.96 4.61 16.84
C LYS A 447 18.54 5.37 18.10
N GLY A 448 17.28 5.78 18.16
CA GLY A 448 16.73 6.56 19.28
C GLY A 448 16.92 8.07 19.15
N THR A 449 17.62 8.55 18.13
CA THR A 449 17.70 9.98 17.82
C THR A 449 16.70 10.37 16.73
N PHE A 450 16.24 11.62 16.76
CA PHE A 450 15.33 12.13 15.73
C PHE A 450 16.07 12.30 14.38
N PRO A 451 15.48 11.81 13.29
CA PRO A 451 15.97 12.08 11.94
C PRO A 451 16.08 13.59 11.67
N LYS A 452 17.10 13.98 10.91
CA LYS A 452 17.35 15.39 10.59
C LYS A 452 16.43 15.81 9.47
N ARG A 453 15.67 16.91 9.64
CA ARG A 453 14.93 17.53 8.53
C ARG A 453 15.90 18.07 7.49
N THR A 454 15.78 17.61 6.24
CA THR A 454 16.66 17.98 5.12
C THR A 454 15.94 18.82 4.08
N ALA A 455 14.63 18.63 3.91
CA ALA A 455 13.80 19.53 3.11
C ALA A 455 12.34 19.48 3.55
N PHE A 456 11.57 20.51 3.25
CA PHE A 456 10.13 20.57 3.53
C PHE A 456 9.42 21.52 2.59
N GLY A 457 8.12 21.37 2.38
CA GLY A 457 7.40 22.23 1.46
C GLY A 457 5.93 21.93 1.27
N THR A 458 5.35 22.63 0.31
CA THR A 458 3.98 22.48 -0.19
C THR A 458 3.96 22.36 -1.71
N GLN A 459 2.78 22.37 -2.34
CA GLN A 459 2.67 22.44 -3.81
C GLN A 459 3.43 23.63 -4.43
N SER A 460 3.46 24.78 -3.75
CA SER A 460 4.01 26.02 -4.29
C SER A 460 5.49 26.25 -3.95
N GLU A 461 6.00 25.63 -2.90
CA GLU A 461 7.33 25.93 -2.36
C GLU A 461 8.05 24.67 -1.86
N LEU A 462 9.35 24.61 -2.13
CA LEU A 462 10.30 23.66 -1.55
C LEU A 462 11.41 24.41 -0.82
N ASN A 463 11.63 24.06 0.45
CA ASN A 463 12.71 24.58 1.26
C ASN A 463 13.74 23.46 1.50
N ILE A 464 14.97 23.65 1.06
CA ILE A 464 16.07 22.68 1.13
C ILE A 464 17.10 23.14 2.15
N LEU A 465 17.31 22.35 3.19
CA LEU A 465 18.35 22.52 4.20
C LEU A 465 19.60 21.70 3.87
N ASP A 466 19.42 20.58 3.17
CA ASP A 466 20.49 19.66 2.77
C ASP A 466 20.16 18.99 1.43
N CYS A 467 21.00 19.22 0.42
CA CYS A 467 20.81 18.69 -0.93
C CYS A 467 21.13 17.19 -1.03
N SER A 468 21.98 16.65 -0.15
CA SER A 468 22.48 15.28 -0.28
C SER A 468 21.36 14.23 -0.16
N VAL A 469 20.24 14.56 0.49
CA VAL A 469 19.06 13.68 0.55
C VAL A 469 18.50 13.36 -0.85
N PHE A 470 18.46 14.35 -1.75
CA PHE A 470 17.91 14.16 -3.10
C PHE A 470 18.84 13.30 -3.96
N ILE A 471 20.15 13.46 -3.76
CA ILE A 471 21.17 12.64 -4.43
C ILE A 471 21.10 11.20 -3.91
N ASN A 472 20.97 11.03 -2.59
CA ASN A 472 20.88 9.71 -1.96
C ASN A 472 19.62 8.96 -2.36
N ILE A 473 18.49 9.64 -2.56
CA ILE A 473 17.27 9.03 -3.11
C ILE A 473 17.53 8.41 -4.49
N GLU A 474 18.36 8.99 -5.35
CA GLU A 474 18.72 8.35 -6.63
C GLU A 474 19.79 7.27 -6.47
N ARG A 475 20.81 7.51 -5.64
CA ARG A 475 21.87 6.52 -5.36
C ARG A 475 21.28 5.21 -4.85
N TYR A 476 20.35 5.28 -3.91
CA TYR A 476 19.79 4.10 -3.26
C TYR A 476 18.87 3.27 -4.16
N GLN A 477 18.52 3.75 -5.35
CA GLN A 477 17.80 2.96 -6.36
C GLN A 477 18.73 1.97 -7.09
N LYS A 478 20.05 2.15 -6.97
CA LYS A 478 21.07 1.44 -7.77
C LYS A 478 21.90 0.48 -6.93
N ILE A 479 21.49 0.20 -5.69
CA ILE A 479 22.20 -0.70 -4.78
C ILE A 479 22.10 -2.16 -5.23
N ASN A 480 23.08 -2.96 -4.82
CA ASN A 480 23.07 -4.40 -5.01
C ASN A 480 22.18 -5.07 -3.96
N ILE A 481 20.99 -5.52 -4.37
CA ILE A 481 20.05 -6.21 -3.48
C ILE A 481 20.53 -7.60 -3.03
N ARG A 482 21.53 -8.18 -3.70
CA ARG A 482 22.12 -9.48 -3.36
C ARG A 482 23.37 -9.36 -2.50
N ALA A 483 23.62 -8.19 -1.90
CA ALA A 483 24.77 -7.96 -1.03
C ALA A 483 24.73 -8.88 0.20
N ARG A 484 25.90 -9.42 0.57
CA ARG A 484 26.06 -10.31 1.75
C ARG A 484 26.79 -9.66 2.91
N ARG A 485 27.23 -8.41 2.73
CA ARG A 485 27.91 -7.57 3.72
C ARG A 485 27.71 -6.09 3.34
N PRO A 486 27.89 -5.14 4.28
CA PRO A 486 27.68 -3.72 4.02
C PRO A 486 28.46 -3.17 2.82
N ASP A 487 29.71 -3.58 2.65
CA ASP A 487 30.60 -3.07 1.61
C ASP A 487 30.15 -3.46 0.18
N ASP A 488 29.38 -4.54 0.04
CA ASP A 488 28.89 -5.02 -1.25
C ASP A 488 27.59 -4.32 -1.69
N VAL A 489 27.00 -3.46 -0.85
CA VAL A 489 25.70 -2.82 -1.10
C VAL A 489 25.78 -1.78 -2.20
N TYR A 490 26.85 -1.00 -2.23
CA TYR A 490 26.97 0.14 -3.15
C TYR A 490 27.79 -0.25 -4.39
N PRO A 491 27.33 0.11 -5.60
CA PRO A 491 28.12 -0.06 -6.81
C PRO A 491 29.32 0.91 -6.82
N PRO A 492 30.22 0.82 -7.83
CA PRO A 492 31.40 1.68 -7.90
C PRO A 492 31.08 3.17 -7.78
N ALA A 493 32.03 3.93 -7.22
CA ALA A 493 31.87 5.35 -6.90
C ALA A 493 31.45 6.23 -8.11
N SER A 494 31.82 5.84 -9.34
CA SER A 494 31.38 6.52 -10.56
C SER A 494 29.86 6.48 -10.75
N VAL A 495 29.21 5.36 -10.44
CA VAL A 495 27.75 5.21 -10.49
C VAL A 495 27.08 6.01 -9.37
N MET A 496 27.75 6.14 -8.22
CA MET A 496 27.29 6.88 -7.05
C MET A 496 27.68 8.38 -7.08
N SER A 497 28.29 8.87 -8.16
CA SER A 497 28.70 10.27 -8.27
C SER A 497 27.49 11.21 -8.28
N VAL A 498 27.69 12.48 -7.93
CA VAL A 498 26.60 13.48 -7.91
C VAL A 498 26.00 13.65 -9.30
N GLU A 499 26.85 13.72 -10.32
CA GLU A 499 26.49 13.99 -11.71
C GLU A 499 25.50 12.94 -12.25
N ASN A 500 25.67 11.69 -11.83
CA ASN A 500 24.82 10.56 -12.21
C ASN A 500 23.56 10.39 -11.34
N ASN A 501 23.38 11.21 -10.28
CA ASN A 501 22.32 11.05 -9.28
C ASN A 501 21.60 12.38 -8.92
N ILE A 502 21.77 13.44 -9.71
CA ILE A 502 21.18 14.76 -9.46
C ILE A 502 19.80 14.97 -10.12
N GLY A 503 19.29 13.96 -10.83
CA GLY A 503 18.10 14.10 -11.69
C GLY A 503 16.86 14.55 -10.93
N PHE A 504 16.65 14.02 -9.72
CA PHE A 504 15.49 14.24 -8.90
C PHE A 504 15.45 15.67 -8.37
N LEU A 505 16.60 16.18 -7.92
CA LEU A 505 16.73 17.58 -7.51
C LEU A 505 16.47 18.54 -8.67
N LYS A 506 16.99 18.24 -9.86
CA LYS A 506 16.69 19.00 -11.09
C LYS A 506 15.20 19.00 -11.41
N GLN A 507 14.53 17.86 -11.26
CA GLN A 507 13.08 17.77 -11.46
C GLN A 507 12.30 18.57 -10.42
N CYS A 508 12.74 18.59 -9.15
CA CYS A 508 12.13 19.42 -8.11
C CYS A 508 12.22 20.91 -8.47
N ILE A 509 13.40 21.41 -8.82
CA ILE A 509 13.62 22.81 -9.25
C ILE A 509 12.78 23.17 -10.49
N LYS A 510 12.64 22.23 -11.43
CA LYS A 510 11.85 22.45 -12.65
C LYS A 510 10.35 22.49 -12.40
N LYS A 511 9.83 21.65 -11.50
CA LYS A 511 8.39 21.43 -11.32
C LYS A 511 7.77 22.22 -10.17
N ILE A 512 8.57 22.62 -9.19
CA ILE A 512 8.08 23.35 -8.01
C ILE A 512 8.29 24.84 -8.26
N PRO A 513 7.25 25.69 -8.12
CA PRO A 513 7.32 27.10 -8.51
C PRO A 513 8.44 27.88 -7.82
N LYS A 514 8.65 27.64 -6.52
CA LYS A 514 9.67 28.29 -5.70
C LYS A 514 10.52 27.25 -4.97
N VAL A 515 11.84 27.35 -5.10
CA VAL A 515 12.77 26.52 -4.32
C VAL A 515 13.74 27.42 -3.58
N ASN A 516 13.84 27.27 -2.27
CA ASN A 516 14.78 28.00 -1.42
C ASN A 516 15.83 27.04 -0.89
N PHE A 517 17.10 27.40 -1.04
CA PHE A 517 18.20 26.75 -0.34
C PHE A 517 18.49 27.57 0.92
N ILE A 518 18.35 26.93 2.07
CA ILE A 518 18.33 27.54 3.39
C ILE A 518 19.51 27.04 4.20
N ASP A 519 20.23 27.97 4.83
CA ASP A 519 21.24 27.60 5.81
C ASP A 519 20.60 27.13 7.11
N ARG A 520 20.97 25.93 7.58
CA ARG A 520 20.37 25.31 8.77
C ARG A 520 20.63 26.11 10.06
N ALA A 521 21.76 26.78 10.18
CA ALA A 521 22.12 27.48 11.41
C ALA A 521 21.36 28.81 11.56
N THR A 522 21.20 29.54 10.46
CA THR A 522 20.60 30.88 10.45
C THR A 522 19.12 30.89 10.06
N GLY A 523 18.64 29.86 9.34
CA GLY A 523 17.32 29.86 8.72
C GLY A 523 17.22 30.77 7.48
N THR A 524 18.33 31.39 7.06
CA THR A 524 18.35 32.34 5.94
C THR A 524 18.45 31.60 4.61
N ALA A 525 17.59 31.97 3.66
CA ALA A 525 17.70 31.51 2.28
C ALA A 525 18.90 32.20 1.61
N TYR A 526 19.85 31.43 1.09
CA TYR A 526 21.05 31.97 0.43
C TYR A 526 21.00 31.88 -1.09
N LEU A 527 20.16 30.98 -1.60
CA LEU A 527 19.90 30.83 -3.03
C LEU A 527 18.41 30.50 -3.19
N THR A 528 17.77 31.10 -4.17
CA THR A 528 16.38 30.81 -4.50
C THR A 528 16.24 30.52 -5.97
N THR A 529 15.22 29.76 -6.32
CA THR A 529 14.81 29.56 -7.71
C THR A 529 13.35 29.93 -7.86
N GLN A 530 13.02 30.68 -8.89
CA GLN A 530 11.64 30.92 -9.30
C GLN A 530 11.43 30.36 -10.70
N ASN A 531 10.58 29.34 -10.82
CA ASN A 531 10.37 28.59 -12.06
C ASN A 531 11.68 28.12 -12.71
N GLY A 532 12.63 27.65 -11.89
CA GLY A 532 13.95 27.19 -12.32
C GLY A 532 15.01 28.28 -12.56
N VAL A 533 14.67 29.56 -12.44
CA VAL A 533 15.62 30.67 -12.57
C VAL A 533 16.26 30.97 -11.22
N PHE A 534 17.59 30.86 -11.14
CA PHE A 534 18.35 31.05 -9.90
C PHE A 534 18.58 32.53 -9.57
N THR A 535 18.43 32.88 -8.30
CA THR A 535 18.78 34.19 -7.73
C THR A 535 19.58 33.98 -6.45
N ILE A 536 20.78 34.57 -6.39
CA ILE A 536 21.59 34.55 -5.17
C ILE A 536 21.01 35.58 -4.20
N VAL A 537 20.63 35.12 -3.01
CA VAL A 537 20.12 35.99 -1.93
C VAL A 537 21.24 36.37 -0.98
N GLU A 538 22.09 35.41 -0.58
CA GLU A 538 23.23 35.65 0.31
C GLU A 538 24.52 35.04 -0.24
N ARG A 539 25.39 35.89 -0.81
CA ARG A 539 26.64 35.46 -1.46
C ARG A 539 27.62 34.81 -0.50
N ARG A 540 27.73 35.32 0.74
CA ARG A 540 28.67 34.80 1.74
C ARG A 540 28.33 33.36 2.12
N ILE A 541 27.07 33.12 2.46
CA ILE A 541 26.58 31.77 2.80
C ILE A 541 26.74 30.83 1.61
N LEU A 542 26.41 31.28 0.39
CA LEU A 542 26.62 30.46 -0.81
C LEU A 542 28.10 30.08 -0.99
N ALA A 543 29.02 31.04 -0.85
CA ALA A 543 30.46 30.79 -0.96
C ALA A 543 30.95 29.78 0.10
N GLU A 544 30.49 29.93 1.35
CA GLU A 544 30.78 28.98 2.44
C GLU A 544 30.27 27.56 2.12
N LYS A 545 29.04 27.42 1.59
CA LYS A 545 28.52 26.11 1.17
C LYS A 545 29.31 25.49 0.01
N LEU A 546 29.83 26.31 -0.90
CA LEU A 546 30.65 25.85 -2.04
C LEU A 546 32.07 25.42 -1.65
N LEU A 547 32.48 25.55 -0.38
CA LEU A 547 33.71 24.96 0.14
C LEU A 547 33.59 23.43 0.30
N ASP A 548 32.37 22.94 0.53
CA ASP A 548 32.11 21.50 0.53
C ASP A 548 32.15 20.94 -0.90
N ALA A 549 32.95 19.90 -1.11
CA ALA A 549 33.19 19.33 -2.43
C ALA A 549 31.95 18.67 -3.05
N GLU A 550 31.08 18.06 -2.24
CA GLU A 550 29.83 17.46 -2.73
C GLU A 550 28.86 18.56 -3.12
N TRP A 551 28.69 19.59 -2.28
CA TRP A 551 27.84 20.75 -2.58
C TRP A 551 28.31 21.52 -3.82
N ALA A 552 29.62 21.70 -3.99
CA ALA A 552 30.20 22.32 -5.18
C ALA A 552 29.82 21.56 -6.46
N ARG A 553 29.89 20.22 -6.45
CA ARG A 553 29.47 19.38 -7.58
C ARG A 553 27.97 19.46 -7.84
N ILE A 554 27.16 19.49 -6.77
CA ILE A 554 25.70 19.67 -6.90
C ILE A 554 25.41 20.99 -7.62
N PHE A 555 25.94 22.11 -7.14
CA PHE A 555 25.68 23.42 -7.74
C PHE A 555 26.28 23.57 -9.14
N ALA A 556 27.43 22.97 -9.43
CA ALA A 556 27.96 22.90 -10.79
C ALA A 556 26.98 22.17 -11.74
N GLY A 557 26.31 21.12 -11.26
CA GLY A 557 25.30 20.39 -12.02
C GLY A 557 23.95 21.10 -12.16
N LEU A 558 23.57 21.96 -11.21
CA LEU A 558 22.29 22.70 -11.20
C LEU A 558 22.37 24.03 -11.96
N ALA A 559 23.42 24.80 -11.72
CA ALA A 559 23.59 26.15 -12.20
C ALA A 559 25.08 26.43 -12.45
N PRO A 560 25.65 25.97 -13.58
CA PRO A 560 27.09 26.06 -13.86
C PRO A 560 27.65 27.49 -13.75
N HIS A 561 26.83 28.49 -14.09
CA HIS A 561 27.20 29.91 -14.00
C HIS A 561 27.41 30.40 -12.57
N LEU A 562 26.78 29.77 -11.56
CA LEU A 562 27.01 30.09 -10.14
C LEU A 562 28.35 29.56 -9.64
N ALA A 563 28.80 28.41 -10.16
CA ALA A 563 30.08 27.80 -9.80
C ALA A 563 31.28 28.49 -10.47
N ALA A 564 31.09 29.11 -11.64
CA ALA A 564 32.13 29.83 -12.37
C ALA A 564 32.59 31.13 -11.69
N ASN A 565 31.79 31.70 -10.77
CA ASN A 565 32.15 32.92 -10.01
C ASN A 565 33.20 32.71 -8.91
N ARG A 566 33.81 31.51 -8.81
CA ARG A 566 34.96 31.23 -7.92
C ARG A 566 36.18 32.13 -8.18
N LEU A 567 36.26 32.82 -9.31
CA LEU A 567 37.51 33.48 -9.77
C LEU A 567 37.53 35.01 -9.73
N HIS A 568 36.42 35.71 -9.45
CA HIS A 568 36.40 37.19 -9.53
C HIS A 568 36.20 37.92 -8.19
N SER A 569 36.18 37.22 -7.05
CA SER A 569 36.00 37.86 -5.73
C SER A 569 37.18 37.68 -4.77
N ALA A 570 38.28 37.07 -5.21
CA ALA A 570 39.55 37.02 -4.45
C ALA A 570 40.58 38.10 -4.89
N GLU A 571 40.31 38.88 -5.95
CA GLU A 571 41.24 39.89 -6.50
C GLU A 571 40.63 41.31 -6.58
N ALA A 572 39.88 41.73 -5.56
CA ALA A 572 39.42 43.12 -5.48
C ALA A 572 39.57 43.70 -4.06
N GLU A 573 40.80 43.63 -3.52
CA GLU A 573 41.27 44.70 -2.64
C GLU A 573 42.02 45.72 -3.50
N PRO A 574 41.54 46.98 -3.63
CA PRO A 574 42.36 48.01 -4.22
C PRO A 574 43.43 48.39 -3.20
N ALA A 575 44.68 48.10 -3.54
CA ALA A 575 45.85 48.60 -2.85
C ALA A 575 45.73 50.11 -2.59
N SER A 576 45.91 50.48 -1.32
CA SER A 576 46.10 51.85 -0.87
C SER A 576 47.13 52.56 -1.74
N LYS A 577 46.70 53.57 -2.50
CA LYS A 577 47.61 54.54 -3.08
C LYS A 577 47.89 55.62 -2.03
N ASP A 578 49.01 55.45 -1.33
CA ASP A 578 49.74 56.56 -0.76
C ASP A 578 50.13 57.53 -1.89
N TYR A 579 49.79 58.80 -1.74
CA TYR A 579 50.45 59.91 -2.41
C TYR A 579 50.64 61.05 -1.41
N ARG A 580 51.91 61.34 -1.12
CA ARG A 580 52.38 62.68 -0.79
C ARG A 580 52.27 63.58 -2.02
#